data_AF-A0A849AGK0-F1
#
_entry.id   AF-A0A849AGK0-F1
#
_cell.length_a   1.000
_cell.length_b   1.000
_cell.length_c   1.000
_cell.angle_alpha   90.00
_cell.angle_beta   90.00
_cell.angle_gamma   90.00
#
_symmetry.space_group_name_H-M   'P 1'
#
loop_
_entity.id
_entity.type
_entity.pdbx_description
1 polymer ?
#
loop_
_entity_poly.entity_id
_entity_poly.type
_entity_poly.pdbx_seq_one_letter_code
_entity_poly.pdbx_strand_id
1 'polypeptide(L)'
;MSTWWIWPLGAVVLLTVGWWSIHSLRTGQAAAELAAARRRARGAIESAERARALSADELPDAAALLDEAVLLVGSARTADAARRAESLAAQAHRRWSGLPRDRSTGG
;
A
#
# COMPACT_ATOMS: atom_id res chain seq x y z
N MET A 1 -46.87 29.80 -21.07
CA MET A 1 -45.91 29.49 -19.99
C MET A 1 -45.90 27.96 -19.90
N SER A 2 -44.87 27.19 -20.22
CA SER A 2 -43.48 27.25 -19.75
C SER A 2 -42.67 26.11 -20.41
N THR A 3 -42.23 26.27 -21.67
CA THR A 3 -41.37 25.28 -22.37
C THR A 3 -39.87 25.59 -22.21
N TRP A 4 -39.55 26.83 -21.80
CA TRP A 4 -38.17 27.32 -21.66
C TRP A 4 -37.39 26.70 -20.50
N TRP A 5 -38.10 26.08 -19.54
CA TRP A 5 -37.49 25.45 -18.35
C TRP A 5 -36.99 24.01 -18.59
N ILE A 6 -37.38 23.37 -19.70
CA ILE A 6 -37.01 21.98 -19.99
C ILE A 6 -35.53 21.87 -20.37
N TRP A 7 -35.01 22.87 -21.08
CA TRP A 7 -33.59 22.94 -21.47
C TRP A 7 -32.62 23.02 -20.27
N PRO A 8 -32.80 23.94 -19.30
CA PRO A 8 -31.93 23.97 -18.13
C PRO A 8 -32.11 22.72 -17.24
N LEU A 9 -33.31 22.16 -17.13
CA LEU A 9 -33.54 20.90 -16.40
C LEU A 9 -32.77 19.73 -17.02
N GLY A 10 -32.82 19.57 -18.35
CA GLY A 10 -32.05 18.56 -19.06
C GLY A 10 -30.53 18.71 -18.86
N ALA A 11 -30.04 19.95 -18.89
CA ALA A 11 -28.62 20.25 -18.64
C ALA A 11 -28.18 19.90 -17.21
N VAL A 12 -29.01 20.20 -16.19
CA VAL A 12 -28.73 19.83 -14.79
C VAL A 12 -28.71 18.31 -14.60
N VAL A 13 -29.63 17.57 -15.22
CA VAL A 13 -29.63 16.10 -15.17
C VAL A 13 -28.36 15.52 -15.82
N LEU A 14 -27.96 16.04 -16.99
CA LEU A 14 -26.72 15.61 -17.65
C LEU A 14 -25.48 15.89 -16.79
N LEU A 15 -25.40 17.07 -16.17
CA LEU A 15 -24.28 17.43 -15.29
C LEU A 15 -24.21 16.55 -14.04
N THR A 16 -25.35 16.27 -13.40
CA THR A 16 -25.40 15.42 -12.20
C THR A 16 -25.06 13.97 -12.50
N VAL A 17 -25.55 13.40 -13.59
CA VAL A 17 -25.21 12.03 -14.03
C VAL A 17 -23.74 11.94 -14.42
N GLY A 18 -23.22 12.91 -15.17
CA GLY A 18 -21.81 12.99 -15.54
C GLY A 18 -20.89 13.10 -14.33
N TRP A 19 -21.25 13.97 -13.38
CA TRP A 19 -20.53 14.12 -12.11
C TRP A 19 -20.52 12.83 -11.29
N TRP A 20 -21.66 12.17 -11.16
CA TRP A 20 -21.79 10.94 -10.38
C TRP A 20 -20.99 9.78 -10.99
N SER A 21 -20.97 9.69 -12.32
CA SER A 21 -20.17 8.69 -13.04
C SER A 21 -18.66 8.91 -12.82
N ILE A 22 -18.17 10.14 -12.95
CA ILE A 22 -16.76 10.49 -12.70
C ILE A 22 -16.39 10.23 -11.25
N HIS A 23 -17.24 10.60 -10.30
CA HIS A 23 -17.02 10.38 -8.88
C HIS A 23 -16.91 8.89 -8.55
N SER A 24 -17.82 8.06 -9.10
CA SER A 24 -17.83 6.62 -8.85
C SER A 24 -16.57 5.93 -9.39
N LEU A 25 -16.13 6.31 -10.59
CA LEU A 25 -14.89 5.81 -11.18
C LEU A 25 -13.66 6.16 -10.34
N ARG A 26 -13.56 7.41 -9.86
CA ARG A 26 -12.45 7.84 -8.99
C ARG A 26 -12.42 7.07 -7.68
N THR A 27 -13.57 6.83 -7.06
CA THR A 27 -13.63 6.05 -5.82
C THR A 27 -13.26 4.58 -6.03
N GLY A 28 -13.68 3.99 -7.16
CA GLY A 28 -13.32 2.62 -7.52
C GLY A 28 -11.82 2.46 -7.78
N GLN A 29 -11.20 3.42 -8.48
CA GLN A 29 -9.76 3.44 -8.71
C GLN A 29 -8.97 3.59 -7.42
N ALA A 30 -9.34 4.53 -6.54
CA ALA A 30 -8.68 4.72 -5.25
C ALA A 30 -8.75 3.45 -4.37
N ALA A 31 -9.89 2.76 -4.36
CA ALA A 31 -10.06 1.50 -3.65
C ALA A 31 -9.20 0.37 -4.25
N ALA A 32 -9.15 0.26 -5.58
CA ALA A 32 -8.33 -0.72 -6.27
C ALA A 32 -6.82 -0.47 -6.03
N GLU A 33 -6.39 0.79 -6.07
CA GLU A 33 -5.02 1.19 -5.76
C GLU A 33 -4.63 0.87 -4.32
N LEU A 34 -5.50 1.18 -3.35
CA LEU A 34 -5.29 0.82 -1.95
C LEU A 34 -5.17 -0.71 -1.79
N ALA A 35 -6.05 -1.48 -2.42
CA ALA A 35 -6.01 -2.94 -2.36
C ALA A 35 -4.74 -3.50 -2.99
N ALA A 36 -4.30 -2.96 -4.13
CA ALA A 36 -3.05 -3.34 -4.77
C ALA A 36 -1.83 -3.01 -3.89
N ALA A 37 -1.78 -1.81 -3.32
CA ALA A 37 -0.69 -1.38 -2.45
C ALA A 37 -0.63 -2.23 -1.16
N ARG A 38 -1.77 -2.53 -0.53
CA ARG A 38 -1.83 -3.42 0.64
C ARG A 38 -1.33 -4.84 0.33
N ARG A 39 -1.65 -5.37 -0.87
CA ARG A 39 -1.14 -6.67 -1.30
C ARG A 39 0.39 -6.67 -1.45
N ARG A 40 0.96 -5.65 -2.07
CA ARG A 40 2.43 -5.52 -2.18
C ARG A 40 3.11 -5.37 -0.82
N ALA A 41 2.56 -4.53 0.05
CA ALA A 41 3.06 -4.35 1.41
C ALA A 41 3.08 -5.66 2.20
N ARG A 42 2.01 -6.46 2.14
CA ARG A 42 1.98 -7.79 2.78
C ARG A 42 3.02 -8.73 2.19
N GLY A 43 3.18 -8.77 0.87
CA GLY A 43 4.23 -9.56 0.23
C GLY A 43 5.64 -9.14 0.66
N ALA A 44 5.88 -7.83 0.82
CA ALA A 44 7.15 -7.32 1.33
C ALA A 44 7.37 -7.71 2.80
N ILE A 45 6.34 -7.64 3.65
CA ILE A 45 6.40 -8.10 5.05
C ILE A 45 6.75 -9.59 5.12
N GLU A 46 6.05 -10.44 4.36
CA GLU A 46 6.36 -11.88 4.30
C GLU A 46 7.81 -12.12 3.85
N SER A 47 8.30 -11.36 2.87
CA SER A 47 9.69 -11.46 2.41
C SER A 47 10.69 -11.04 3.49
N ALA A 48 10.36 -10.04 4.31
CA ALA A 48 11.18 -9.57 5.40
C ALA A 48 11.17 -10.55 6.57
N GLU A 49 10.02 -11.15 6.90
CA GLU A 49 9.91 -12.23 7.89
C GLU A 49 10.74 -13.45 7.50
N ARG A 50 10.71 -13.85 6.22
CA ARG A 50 11.59 -14.93 5.74
C ARG A 50 13.07 -14.56 5.86
N ALA A 51 13.43 -13.32 5.55
CA ALA A 51 14.81 -12.87 5.72
C ALA A 51 15.24 -12.85 7.19
N ARG A 52 14.36 -12.43 8.11
CA ARG A 52 14.58 -12.51 9.56
C ARG A 52 14.80 -13.95 10.01
N ALA A 53 13.96 -14.88 9.57
CA ALA A 53 14.06 -16.29 9.92
C ALA A 53 15.36 -16.95 9.39
N LEU A 54 15.91 -16.44 8.30
CA LEU A 54 17.19 -16.90 7.72
C LEU A 54 18.42 -16.17 8.30
N SER A 55 18.21 -15.10 9.07
CA SER A 55 19.29 -14.34 9.66
C SER A 55 19.72 -14.99 10.98
N ALA A 56 21.04 -15.20 11.14
CA ALA A 56 21.60 -15.68 12.40
C ALA A 56 21.70 -14.57 13.46
N ASP A 57 21.65 -13.30 13.05
CA ASP A 57 21.85 -12.14 13.91
C ASP A 57 20.53 -11.41 14.20
N GLU A 58 20.33 -11.05 15.46
CA GLU A 58 19.20 -10.25 15.88
C GLU A 58 19.50 -8.76 15.57
N LEU A 59 18.84 -8.23 14.54
CA LEU A 59 18.96 -6.83 14.12
C LEU A 59 17.75 -6.03 14.64
N PRO A 60 17.84 -5.37 15.82
CA PRO A 60 16.71 -4.67 16.43
C PRO A 60 16.17 -3.55 15.53
N ASP A 61 17.03 -2.85 14.80
CA ASP A 61 16.59 -1.82 13.84
C ASP A 61 15.78 -2.39 12.68
N ALA A 62 16.10 -3.60 12.22
CA ALA A 62 15.36 -4.27 11.15
C ALA A 62 14.02 -4.80 11.69
N ALA A 63 14.02 -5.33 12.92
CA ALA A 63 12.80 -5.75 13.61
C ALA A 63 11.83 -4.58 13.82
N ALA A 64 12.31 -3.43 14.30
CA ALA A 64 11.50 -2.23 14.49
C ALA A 64 10.86 -1.73 13.18
N LEU A 65 11.60 -1.77 12.06
CA LEU A 65 11.06 -1.44 10.74
C LEU A 65 9.96 -2.40 10.30
N LEU A 66 10.13 -3.71 10.57
CA LEU A 66 9.15 -4.73 10.23
C LEU A 66 7.87 -4.57 11.07
N ASP A 67 8.02 -4.35 12.37
CA ASP A 67 6.88 -4.13 13.27
C ASP A 67 6.11 -2.86 12.88
N GLU A 68 6.81 -1.77 12.54
CA GLU A 68 6.18 -0.55 12.02
C GLU A 68 5.43 -0.84 10.70
N ALA A 69 6.03 -1.62 9.78
CA ALA A 69 5.38 -1.99 8.54
C ALA A 69 4.09 -2.80 8.76
N VAL A 70 4.09 -3.75 9.70
CA VAL A 70 2.92 -4.57 10.05
C VAL A 70 1.80 -3.71 10.63
N LEU A 71 2.13 -2.81 11.56
CA LEU A 71 1.15 -1.88 12.15
C LEU A 71 0.57 -0.93 11.09
N LEU A 72 1.42 -0.40 10.22
CA LEU A 72 1.03 0.55 9.20
C LEU A 72 0.15 -0.12 8.12
N VAL A 73 0.45 -1.34 7.68
CA VAL A 73 -0.38 -2.05 6.69
C VAL A 73 -1.76 -2.41 7.26
N GLY A 74 -1.82 -2.76 8.56
CA GLY A 74 -3.08 -3.08 9.25
C GLY A 74 -4.02 -1.88 9.37
N SER A 75 -3.46 -0.68 9.50
CA SER A 75 -4.21 0.57 9.68
C SER A 75 -4.30 1.45 8.42
N ALA A 76 -3.60 1.11 7.33
CA ALA A 76 -3.50 1.93 6.13
C ALA A 76 -4.85 2.22 5.48
N ARG A 77 -5.30 3.49 5.47
CA ARG A 77 -6.54 3.93 4.79
C ARG A 77 -6.29 4.50 3.39
N THR A 78 -5.02 4.71 3.02
CA THR A 78 -4.60 5.27 1.73
C THR A 78 -3.53 4.40 1.08
N ALA A 79 -3.44 4.46 -0.25
CA ALA A 79 -2.41 3.73 -0.99
C ALA A 79 -0.99 4.14 -0.55
N ASP A 80 -0.78 5.42 -0.21
CA ASP A 80 0.52 5.92 0.26
C ASP A 80 0.93 5.33 1.60
N ALA A 81 -0.01 5.17 2.55
CA ALA A 81 0.27 4.49 3.81
C ALA A 81 0.70 3.02 3.56
N ALA A 82 0.01 2.32 2.65
CA ALA A 82 0.39 0.96 2.28
C ALA A 82 1.76 0.90 1.57
N ARG A 83 2.08 1.84 0.68
CA ARG A 83 3.41 1.93 0.04
C ARG A 83 4.52 2.24 1.04
N ARG A 84 4.23 3.06 2.06
CA ARG A 84 5.18 3.30 3.15
C ARG A 84 5.44 2.02 3.94
N ALA A 85 4.41 1.22 4.22
CA ALA A 85 4.58 -0.08 4.88
C ALA A 85 5.44 -1.02 4.02
N GLU A 86 5.20 -1.07 2.71
CA GLU A 86 6.02 -1.82 1.76
C GLU A 86 7.49 -1.38 1.79
N SER A 87 7.76 -0.08 1.79
CA SER A 87 9.12 0.47 1.85
C SER A 87 9.83 0.11 3.16
N LEU A 88 9.14 0.18 4.31
CA LEU A 88 9.68 -0.20 5.62
C LEU A 88 10.03 -1.70 5.66
N ALA A 89 9.12 -2.56 5.20
CA ALA A 89 9.36 -4.00 5.11
C ALA A 89 10.52 -4.32 4.14
N ALA A 90 10.60 -3.65 2.99
CA ALA A 90 11.71 -3.82 2.05
C ALA A 90 13.06 -3.36 2.64
N GLN A 91 13.07 -2.32 3.47
CA GLN A 91 14.27 -1.90 4.20
C GLN A 91 14.69 -2.94 5.24
N ALA A 92 13.74 -3.47 6.00
CA ALA A 92 13.99 -4.56 6.96
C ALA A 92 14.57 -5.79 6.26
N HIS A 93 13.96 -6.21 5.15
CA HIS A 93 14.45 -7.30 4.31
C HIS A 93 15.91 -7.08 3.89
N ARG A 94 16.25 -5.89 3.34
CA ARG A 94 17.61 -5.58 2.90
C ARG A 94 18.63 -5.66 4.04
N ARG A 95 18.26 -5.31 5.27
CA ARG A 95 19.17 -5.42 6.41
C ARG A 95 19.48 -6.86 6.78
N TRP A 96 18.47 -7.73 6.81
CA TRP A 96 18.68 -9.16 7.06
C TRP A 96 19.35 -9.88 5.87
N SER A 97 19.03 -9.51 4.63
CA SER A 97 19.60 -10.14 3.43
C SER A 97 21.01 -9.64 3.07
N GLY A 98 21.39 -8.45 3.56
CA GLY A 98 22.68 -7.81 3.30
C GLY A 98 23.80 -8.24 4.25
N LEU A 99 23.51 -9.08 5.25
CA LEU A 99 24.54 -9.72 6.06
C LEU A 99 25.31 -10.72 5.18
N PRO A 100 26.65 -10.66 5.11
CA PRO A 100 27.43 -11.67 4.42
C PRO A 100 27.14 -13.03 5.06
N ARG A 101 26.70 -14.01 4.26
CA ARG A 101 26.45 -15.40 4.69
C ARG A 101 27.74 -16.18 5.00
N ASP A 102 28.82 -15.48 5.32
CA ASP A 102 30.17 -16.04 5.38
C ASP A 102 30.82 -15.77 6.73
N ARG A 103 30.44 -16.61 7.69
CA ARG A 103 31.30 -16.99 8.83
C ARG A 103 31.13 -18.49 9.08
N SER A 104 31.58 -19.30 8.13
CA SER A 104 31.78 -20.74 8.36
C SER A 104 32.87 -21.32 7.44
N THR A 105 34.12 -20.92 7.72
CA THR A 105 35.36 -21.73 7.64
C THR A 105 36.43 -20.86 8.33
N GLY A 106 36.84 -21.06 9.60
CA GLY A 106 37.39 -22.29 10.15
C GLY A 106 38.53 -22.74 9.23
N GLY A 107 39.78 -22.37 9.44
CA GLY A 107 40.58 -22.55 10.66
C GLY A 107 41.75 -23.44 10.27
#